data_AF-A0A1C6FUT9-F1
#
_entry.id   AF-A0A1C6FUT9-F1
#
_cell.length_a   1.000
_cell.length_b   1.000
_cell.length_c   1.000
_cell.angle_alpha   90.00
_cell.angle_beta   90.00
_cell.angle_gamma   90.00
#
_symmetry.space_group_name_H-M   'P 1'
#
loop_
_entity.id
_entity.type
_entity.pdbx_description
1 polymer ?
#
loop_
_entity_poly.entity_id
_entity_poly.type
_entity_poly.pdbx_seq_one_letter_code
_entity_poly.pdbx_strand_id
1 'polypeptide(L)'
;MDILKQCQKWHEEDKHQKIVDALEAISAEERTPEMDMELARAYNNLADPSEPEGKKLLHRALELMQSHACDILKKPWNCIPVMIQNSTPNKTLRI
;
A
#
# COMPACT_ATOMS: atom_id res chain seq x y z
N MET A 1 0.00 23.30 9.56
CA MET A 1 1.22 22.49 9.36
C MET A 1 0.83 21.38 8.41
N ASP A 2 1.56 21.20 7.31
CA ASP A 2 1.22 20.19 6.30
C ASP A 2 1.80 18.84 6.74
N ILE A 3 0.93 17.88 7.06
CA ILE A 3 1.33 16.56 7.59
C ILE A 3 2.26 15.82 6.61
N LEU A 4 2.09 16.02 5.29
CA LEU A 4 2.93 15.39 4.28
C LEU A 4 4.36 15.94 4.33
N LYS A 5 4.53 17.26 4.52
CA LYS A 5 5.87 17.86 4.72
C LYS A 5 6.54 17.35 5.99
N GLN A 6 5.75 17.10 7.04
CA GLN A 6 6.27 16.51 8.27
C GLN A 6 6.69 15.04 8.06
N CYS A 7 5.94 14.27 7.29
CA CYS A 7 6.28 12.90 6.92
C CYS A 7 7.59 12.83 6.11
N GLN A 8 7.77 13.75 5.16
CA GLN A 8 9.03 13.86 4.40
C GLN A 8 10.23 14.10 5.32
N LYS A 9 10.12 15.05 6.26
CA LYS A 9 11.18 15.31 7.23
C LYS A 9 11.49 14.08 8.08
N TRP A 10 10.47 13.38 8.57
CA TRP A 10 10.69 12.15 9.34
C TRP A 10 11.32 11.05 8.50
N HIS A 11 11.03 10.98 7.21
CA HIS A 11 11.68 10.02 6.33
C HIS A 11 13.16 10.33 6.12
N GLU A 12 13.51 11.58 5.89
CA GLU A 12 14.93 12.01 5.82
C GLU A 12 15.70 11.72 7.11
N GLU A 13 15.00 11.71 8.25
CA GLU A 13 15.55 11.36 9.57
C GLU A 13 15.46 9.84 9.90
N ASP A 14 15.06 8.98 8.95
CA ASP A 14 14.86 7.53 9.11
C ASP A 14 13.83 7.14 10.20
N LYS A 15 12.92 8.07 10.55
CA LYS A 15 11.88 7.92 11.57
C LYS A 15 10.58 7.38 10.98
N HIS A 16 10.64 6.27 10.27
CA HIS A 16 9.50 5.69 9.56
C HIS A 16 8.35 5.29 10.49
N GLN A 17 8.64 4.82 11.71
CA GLN A 17 7.60 4.50 12.69
C GLN A 17 6.73 5.72 13.04
N LYS A 18 7.33 6.91 13.13
CA LYS A 18 6.55 8.14 13.41
C LYS A 18 5.60 8.51 12.28
N ILE A 19 5.95 8.19 11.04
CA ILE A 19 5.09 8.39 9.87
C ILE A 19 3.89 7.45 9.98
N VAL A 20 4.13 6.17 10.29
CA VAL A 20 3.05 5.19 10.50
C VAL A 20 2.12 5.65 11.60
N ASP A 21 2.64 5.96 12.78
CA ASP A 21 1.82 6.35 13.94
C ASP A 21 0.97 7.59 13.65
N ALA A 22 1.54 8.59 12.96
CA ALA A 22 0.83 9.82 12.63
C ALA A 22 -0.26 9.62 11.57
N LEU A 23 -0.02 8.76 10.57
CA LEU A 23 -0.96 8.52 9.47
C LEU A 23 -1.99 7.44 9.79
N GLU A 24 -1.70 6.48 10.67
CA GLU A 24 -2.70 5.54 11.21
C GLU A 24 -3.65 6.22 12.21
N ALA A 25 -3.22 7.31 12.87
CA ALA A 25 -4.10 8.11 13.72
C ALA A 25 -5.19 8.86 12.95
N ILE A 26 -5.03 9.03 11.63
CA ILE A 26 -6.03 9.60 10.72
C ILE A 26 -6.90 8.46 10.20
N SER A 27 -8.22 8.65 10.21
CA SER A 27 -9.14 7.64 9.69
C SER A 27 -8.93 7.42 8.18
N ALA A 28 -9.11 6.19 7.70
CA ALA A 28 -8.87 5.86 6.29
C ALA A 28 -9.75 6.67 5.31
N GLU A 29 -10.94 7.11 5.74
CA GLU A 29 -11.85 7.95 4.93
C GLU A 29 -11.36 9.40 4.77
N GLU A 30 -10.54 9.88 5.72
CA GLU A 30 -9.99 11.24 5.72
C GLU A 30 -8.60 11.31 5.07
N ARG A 31 -7.96 10.16 4.84
CA ARG A 31 -6.64 10.12 4.21
C ARG A 31 -6.75 10.39 2.72
N THR A 32 -5.90 11.30 2.25
CA THR A 32 -5.76 11.52 0.81
C THR A 32 -4.88 10.43 0.20
N PRO A 33 -4.94 10.21 -1.13
CA PRO A 33 -4.06 9.28 -1.81
C PRO A 33 -2.57 9.51 -1.52
N GLU A 34 -2.15 10.77 -1.40
CA GLU A 34 -0.77 11.13 -1.07
C GLU A 34 -0.37 10.67 0.34
N MET A 35 -1.30 10.74 1.31
CA MET A 35 -1.06 10.25 2.67
C MET A 35 -0.92 8.72 2.69
N ASP A 36 -1.79 8.01 1.97
CA ASP A 36 -1.71 6.55 1.88
C ASP A 36 -0.44 6.07 1.17
N MET A 37 0.06 6.83 0.18
CA MET A 37 1.34 6.55 -0.48
C MET A 37 2.53 6.75 0.48
N GLU A 38 2.53 7.82 1.28
CA GLU A 38 3.56 8.04 2.31
C GLU A 38 3.52 6.95 3.39
N LEU A 39 2.33 6.51 3.80
CA LEU A 39 2.13 5.41 4.75
C LEU A 39 2.65 4.09 4.17
N ALA A 40 2.33 3.79 2.90
CA ALA A 40 2.81 2.59 2.23
C ALA A 40 4.34 2.57 2.11
N ARG A 41 4.97 3.72 1.84
CA ARG A 41 6.44 3.84 1.88
C ARG A 41 7.00 3.60 3.28
N ALA A 42 6.36 4.13 4.32
CA ALA A 42 6.81 3.94 5.69
C ALA A 42 6.74 2.46 6.11
N TYR A 43 5.66 1.75 5.76
CA TYR A 43 5.56 0.30 5.97
C TYR A 43 6.64 -0.47 5.20
N ASN A 44 6.89 -0.13 3.93
CA ASN A 44 7.93 -0.77 3.13
C ASN A 44 9.31 -0.64 3.76
N ASN A 45 9.64 0.51 4.33
CA ASN A 45 10.95 0.72 4.95
C ASN A 45 11.09 0.05 6.33
N LEU A 46 9.99 -0.12 7.07
CA LEU A 46 10.00 -0.82 8.37
C LEU A 46 9.95 -2.34 8.24
N ALA A 47 9.48 -2.84 7.11
CA ALA A 47 9.28 -4.26 6.91
C ALA A 47 10.59 -5.02 6.75
N ASP A 48 10.80 -6.04 7.60
CA ASP A 48 11.76 -7.12 7.32
C ASP A 48 11.05 -8.24 6.53
N PRO A 49 11.40 -8.46 5.25
CA PRO A 49 10.76 -9.51 4.44
C PRO A 49 11.04 -10.93 4.93
N SER A 50 12.03 -11.12 5.79
CA SER A 50 12.38 -12.41 6.39
C SER A 50 11.39 -12.78 7.50
N GLU A 51 10.80 -11.78 8.14
CA GLU A 51 9.90 -11.94 9.28
C GLU A 51 8.43 -12.00 8.84
N PRO A 52 7.60 -12.84 9.49
CA PRO A 52 6.17 -12.91 9.21
C PRO A 52 5.46 -11.55 9.38
N GLU A 53 5.90 -10.74 10.34
CA GLU A 53 5.30 -9.43 10.61
C GLU A 53 5.69 -8.40 9.54
N GLY A 54 6.94 -8.40 9.09
CA GLY A 54 7.35 -7.53 7.98
C GLY A 54 6.63 -7.89 6.68
N LYS A 55 6.36 -9.17 6.41
CA LYS A 55 5.50 -9.57 5.27
C LYS A 55 4.09 -9.00 5.35
N LYS A 56 3.50 -8.90 6.56
CA LYS A 56 2.19 -8.26 6.74
C LYS A 56 2.24 -6.76 6.44
N LEU A 57 3.30 -6.08 6.88
CA LEU A 57 3.50 -4.65 6.57
C LEU A 57 3.62 -4.42 5.06
N LEU A 58 4.37 -5.28 4.35
CA LEU A 58 4.46 -5.22 2.89
C LEU A 58 3.10 -5.44 2.21
N HIS A 59 2.29 -6.39 2.69
CA HIS A 59 0.94 -6.58 2.18
C HIS A 59 0.06 -5.35 2.40
N ARG A 60 0.10 -4.73 3.59
CA ARG A 60 -0.64 -3.48 3.85
C ARG A 60 -0.18 -2.34 2.94
N ALA A 61 1.12 -2.20 2.71
CA ALA A 61 1.65 -1.22 1.77
C ALA A 61 1.10 -1.43 0.35
N LEU A 62 1.04 -2.67 -0.12
CA LEU A 62 0.50 -3.01 -1.43
C LEU A 62 -1.00 -2.73 -1.54
N GLU A 63 -1.78 -3.05 -0.49
CA GLU A 63 -3.22 -2.76 -0.45
C GLU A 63 -3.50 -1.25 -0.59
N LEU A 64 -2.76 -0.43 0.15
CA LEU A 64 -2.86 1.04 0.06
C LEU A 64 -2.55 1.54 -1.35
N MET A 65 -1.46 1.06 -1.96
CA MET A 65 -1.08 1.44 -3.33
C MET A 65 -2.11 0.97 -4.38
N GLN A 66 -2.67 -0.23 -4.21
CA GLN A 66 -3.64 -0.81 -5.16
C GLN A 66 -4.99 -0.11 -5.11
N SER A 67 -5.48 0.27 -3.92
CA SER A 67 -6.72 1.05 -3.76
C SER A 67 -6.67 2.29 -4.65
N HIS A 68 -5.56 3.02 -4.61
CA HIS A 68 -5.39 4.26 -5.38
C HIS A 68 -5.07 4.02 -6.85
N ALA A 69 -4.35 2.95 -7.20
CA ALA A 69 -4.13 2.57 -8.59
C ALA A 69 -5.44 2.21 -9.31
N CYS A 70 -6.40 1.60 -8.60
CA CYS A 70 -7.74 1.32 -9.09
C CYS A 70 -8.52 2.61 -9.41
N ASP A 71 -8.44 3.61 -8.53
CA ASP A 71 -9.11 4.90 -8.71
C ASP A 71 -8.51 5.72 -9.85
N ILE A 72 -7.18 5.74 -9.99
CA ILE A 72 -6.48 6.45 -11.06
C ILE A 72 -6.77 5.82 -12.44
N LEU A 73 -6.81 4.49 -12.51
CA LEU A 73 -6.94 3.80 -13.80
C LEU A 73 -8.39 3.69 -14.28
N LYS A 74 -9.41 3.89 -13.42
CA LYS A 74 -10.85 3.71 -13.74
C LYS A 74 -11.11 2.46 -14.61
N LYS A 75 -10.34 1.40 -14.40
CA LYS A 75 -10.40 0.17 -15.20
C LYS A 75 -10.99 -0.93 -14.31
N PRO A 76 -12.21 -1.41 -14.60
CA PRO A 76 -12.94 -2.33 -13.71
C PRO A 76 -12.24 -3.68 -13.53
N TRP A 77 -11.29 -4.03 -14.39
CA TRP A 77 -10.58 -5.31 -14.38
C TRP A 77 -9.40 -5.37 -13.41
N ASN A 78 -8.88 -4.23 -12.94
CA ASN A 78 -7.71 -4.18 -12.05
C ASN A 78 -8.07 -4.22 -10.55
N CYS A 79 -9.37 -4.15 -10.22
CA CYS A 79 -9.91 -4.21 -8.86
C CYS A 79 -10.53 -5.57 -8.53
N ILE A 80 -10.37 -6.57 -9.40
CA ILE A 80 -10.72 -7.95 -9.06
C ILE A 80 -9.63 -8.44 -8.12
N PRO A 81 -9.95 -8.89 -6.89
CA PRO A 81 -8.95 -9.34 -5.96
C PRO A 81 -8.16 -10.48 -6.61
N VAL A 82 -6.83 -10.41 -6.53
CA VAL A 82 -5.88 -11.43 -7.00
C VAL A 82 -6.14 -12.81 -6.35
N MET A 83 -7.16 -12.94 -5.49
CA MET A 83 -7.69 -14.22 -5.02
C MET A 83 -8.32 -15.10 -6.12
N ILE A 84 -8.60 -14.61 -7.34
CA ILE A 84 -9.13 -15.43 -8.46
C ILE A 84 -8.07 -15.83 -9.50
N GLN A 85 -6.82 -15.37 -9.44
CA GLN A 85 -5.79 -15.83 -10.39
C GLN A 85 -5.18 -17.21 -10.05
N ASN A 86 -5.52 -17.79 -8.88
CA ASN A 86 -5.07 -19.13 -8.48
C ASN A 86 -6.10 -20.26 -8.68
N SER A 87 -7.20 -20.04 -9.42
CA SER A 87 -8.20 -21.09 -9.73
C SER A 87 -8.53 -21.16 -11.23
N THR A 88 -7.55 -21.62 -12.03
CA THR A 88 -7.52 -22.53 -13.24
C THR A 88 -8.69 -22.54 -14.28
N PRO A 89 -8.57 -23.16 -15.50
CA PRO A 89 -7.47 -23.91 -16.11
C PRO A 89 -7.11 -23.49 -17.57
N ASN A 90 -5.93 -23.95 -18.00
CA ASN A 90 -5.56 -24.35 -19.36
C ASN A 90 -6.56 -24.00 -20.51
N LYS A 91 -6.29 -22.94 -21.28
CA LYS A 91 -6.83 -22.77 -22.64
C LYS A 91 -5.83 -23.33 -23.66
N THR A 92 -5.73 -24.66 -23.72
CA THR A 92 -5.50 -25.32 -25.00
C THR A 92 -6.75 -25.07 -25.84
N LEU A 93 -6.62 -24.30 -26.92
CA LEU A 93 -7.38 -24.45 -28.17
C LEU A 93 -6.69 -23.55 -29.22
N ARG A 94 -5.52 -24.02 -29.69
CA ARG A 94 -5.34 -24.20 -31.13
C ARG A 94 -6.23 -25.40 -31.46
N ILE A 95 -7.33 -25.24 -32.19
CA ILE A 95 -7.50 -25.30 -33.65
C ILE A 95 -8.87 -24.67 -33.95
#